data_AF-A0AAW2U128-F1
#
_entry.id   AF-A0AAW2U128-F1
#
_cell.length_a   1.000
_cell.length_b   1.000
_cell.length_c   1.000
_cell.angle_alpha   90.00
_cell.angle_beta   90.00
_cell.angle_gamma   90.00
#
_symmetry.space_group_name_H-M   'P 1'
#
loop_
_entity.id
_entity.type
_entity.pdbx_description
1 polymer ?
#
loop_
_entity_poly.entity_id
_entity_poly.type
_entity_poly.pdbx_seq_one_letter_code
_entity_poly.pdbx_strand_id
1 'polypeptide(L)'
;MQHGKVIAYASRQLRPHEINYPTHDLELAAIVHALKIWRHYLYGETFHIFTDHKSLKYIPTQKELNLRQRRWIELLKDYDCTIDYHPGKANIVADALSRKTVDQLAGMICYNVEYLTALRAMNVHFSVGGDLLLATMQVKPSLKDKIKDAQDKDPYLQK
;
A
#
# COMPACT_ATOMS: atom_id res chain seq x y z
N MET A 1 4.41 9.73 -20.09
CA MET A 1 5.72 10.33 -20.45
C MET A 1 5.50 11.14 -21.71
N GLN A 2 6.19 12.28 -21.86
CA GLN A 2 6.13 13.08 -23.07
C GLN A 2 7.55 13.24 -23.59
N HIS A 3 7.78 12.92 -24.87
CA HIS A 3 9.12 12.94 -25.48
C HIS A 3 10.17 12.14 -24.68
N GLY A 4 9.79 10.96 -24.16
CA GLY A 4 10.67 10.11 -23.36
C GLY A 4 10.98 10.63 -21.95
N LYS A 5 10.38 11.74 -21.52
CA LYS A 5 10.57 12.31 -20.18
C LYS A 5 9.34 12.09 -19.31
N VAL A 6 9.57 11.87 -18.03
CA VAL A 6 8.49 11.79 -17.04
C VAL A 6 7.98 13.20 -16.75
N ILE A 7 6.66 13.35 -16.73
CA ILE A 7 5.98 14.60 -16.39
C ILE A 7 5.77 14.68 -14.88
N ALA A 8 5.21 13.60 -14.30
CA ALA A 8 4.95 13.53 -12.87
C ALA A 8 4.84 12.07 -12.39
N TYR A 9 4.96 11.90 -11.07
CA TYR A 9 4.76 10.64 -10.37
C TYR A 9 3.60 10.77 -9.38
N ALA A 10 2.86 9.69 -9.17
CA ALA A 10 1.84 9.60 -8.14
C ALA A 10 1.86 8.21 -7.51
N SER A 11 1.69 8.15 -6.19
CA SER A 11 1.48 6.91 -5.45
C SER A 11 0.55 7.19 -4.27
N ARG A 12 -0.10 6.14 -3.77
CA ARG A 12 -0.92 6.22 -2.55
C ARG A 12 -0.87 4.92 -1.78
N GLN A 13 -1.13 5.00 -0.49
CA GLN A 13 -1.38 3.81 0.33
C GLN A 13 -2.76 3.22 0.02
N LEU A 14 -2.86 1.90 0.18
CA LEU A 14 -4.12 1.19 0.13
C LEU A 14 -4.98 1.58 1.33
N ARG A 15 -6.27 1.79 1.09
CA ARG A 15 -7.24 2.04 2.16
C ARG A 15 -7.52 0.72 2.89
N PRO A 16 -7.97 0.75 4.16
CA PRO A 16 -8.21 -0.46 4.94
C PRO A 16 -9.12 -1.49 4.25
N HIS A 17 -10.13 -1.03 3.52
CA HIS A 17 -11.03 -1.92 2.77
C HIS A 17 -10.43 -2.46 1.46
N GLU A 18 -9.44 -1.76 0.87
CA GLU A 18 -8.76 -2.19 -0.35
C GLU A 18 -7.70 -3.25 -0.07
N ILE A 19 -7.17 -3.32 1.15
CA ILE A 19 -6.18 -4.33 1.56
C ILE A 19 -6.67 -5.75 1.28
N ASN A 20 -7.98 -5.98 1.40
CA ASN A 20 -8.60 -7.29 1.18
C ASN A 20 -8.98 -7.54 -0.28
N TYR A 21 -8.60 -6.66 -1.22
CA TYR A 21 -8.93 -6.85 -2.63
C TYR A 21 -7.97 -7.87 -3.25
N PRO A 22 -8.45 -8.69 -4.21
CA PRO A 22 -7.55 -9.53 -4.98
C PRO A 22 -6.58 -8.64 -5.78
N THR A 23 -5.38 -9.15 -6.06
CA THR A 23 -4.32 -8.40 -6.77
C THR A 23 -4.83 -7.75 -8.05
N HIS A 24 -5.63 -8.47 -8.83
CA HIS A 24 -6.27 -7.93 -10.03
C HIS A 24 -7.05 -6.63 -9.80
N ASP A 25 -7.83 -6.57 -8.72
CA ASP A 25 -8.61 -5.39 -8.36
C ASP A 25 -7.71 -4.27 -7.81
N LEU A 26 -6.60 -4.62 -7.14
CA LEU A 26 -5.61 -3.65 -6.68
C LEU A 26 -4.92 -2.94 -7.84
N GLU A 27 -4.49 -3.70 -8.86
CA GLU A 27 -3.87 -3.15 -10.06
C GLU A 27 -4.86 -2.25 -10.82
N LEU A 28 -6.12 -2.68 -10.97
CA LEU A 28 -7.16 -1.84 -11.56
C LEU A 28 -7.41 -0.58 -10.72
N ALA A 29 -7.43 -0.68 -9.40
CA ALA A 29 -7.60 0.46 -8.51
C ALA A 29 -6.45 1.48 -8.65
N ALA A 30 -5.23 1.03 -8.92
CA ALA A 30 -4.09 1.89 -9.18
C ALA A 30 -4.28 2.69 -10.48
N ILE A 31 -4.74 2.05 -11.56
CA ILE A 31 -5.07 2.74 -12.82
C ILE A 31 -6.17 3.78 -12.60
N VAL A 32 -7.27 3.39 -11.96
CA VAL A 32 -8.41 4.30 -11.68
C VAL A 32 -7.96 5.49 -10.83
N HIS A 33 -7.06 5.26 -9.87
CA HIS A 33 -6.51 6.33 -9.06
C HIS A 33 -5.67 7.31 -9.89
N ALA A 34 -4.79 6.81 -10.76
CA ALA A 34 -3.98 7.63 -11.65
C ALA A 34 -4.86 8.47 -12.58
N LEU A 35 -5.90 7.89 -13.18
CA LEU A 35 -6.86 8.60 -14.04
C LEU A 35 -7.57 9.74 -13.30
N LYS A 36 -7.94 9.53 -12.03
CA LYS A 36 -8.57 10.57 -11.21
C LYS A 36 -7.63 11.73 -10.89
N ILE A 37 -6.37 11.46 -10.57
CA ILE A 37 -5.37 12.51 -10.30
C ILE A 37 -5.11 13.31 -11.57
N TRP A 38 -4.84 12.61 -12.67
CA TRP A 38 -4.36 13.20 -13.92
C TRP A 38 -5.48 13.53 -14.90
N ARG A 39 -6.74 13.56 -14.45
CA ARG A 39 -7.90 13.89 -15.29
C ARG A 39 -7.68 15.17 -16.10
N HIS A 40 -7.08 16.18 -15.50
CA HIS A 40 -6.82 17.47 -16.16
C HIS A 40 -5.79 17.39 -17.30
N TYR A 41 -4.93 16.36 -17.34
CA TYR A 41 -3.99 16.13 -18.45
C TYR A 41 -4.49 15.11 -19.46
N LEU A 42 -5.28 14.13 -19.02
CA LEU A 42 -5.63 12.95 -19.81
C LEU A 42 -7.00 13.05 -20.48
N TYR A 43 -7.86 13.96 -20.01
CA TYR A 43 -9.22 14.07 -20.54
C TYR A 43 -9.21 14.72 -21.93
N GLY A 44 -9.79 14.04 -22.91
CA GLY A 44 -9.85 14.48 -24.30
C GLY A 44 -8.59 14.17 -25.14
N GLU A 45 -7.57 13.55 -24.54
CA GLU A 45 -6.35 13.14 -25.23
C GLU A 45 -6.28 11.62 -25.39
N THR A 46 -5.53 11.18 -26.41
CA THR A 46 -5.27 9.75 -26.65
C THR A 46 -3.98 9.33 -25.96
N PHE A 47 -4.02 8.26 -25.17
CA PHE A 47 -2.84 7.81 -24.42
C PHE A 47 -2.80 6.30 -24.16
N HIS A 48 -1.61 5.83 -23.80
CA HIS A 48 -1.33 4.44 -23.48
C HIS A 48 -1.11 4.26 -21.97
N ILE A 49 -1.76 3.24 -21.40
CA ILE A 49 -1.56 2.80 -20.03
C ILE A 49 -0.72 1.53 -20.08
N PHE A 50 0.48 1.58 -19.52
CA PHE A 50 1.35 0.42 -19.40
C PHE A 50 1.19 -0.21 -18.00
N THR A 51 0.90 -1.50 -17.97
CA THR A 51 0.76 -2.29 -16.73
C THR A 51 1.48 -3.62 -16.87
N ASP A 52 2.07 -4.10 -15.78
CA ASP A 52 2.67 -5.44 -15.69
C ASP A 52 1.65 -6.54 -15.36
N HIS A 53 0.37 -6.21 -15.26
CA HIS A 53 -0.70 -7.18 -15.06
C HIS A 53 -1.43 -7.51 -16.38
N LYS A 54 -0.99 -8.59 -17.03
CA LYS A 54 -1.45 -8.98 -18.39
C LYS A 54 -2.98 -9.10 -18.54
N SER A 55 -3.70 -9.53 -17.51
CA SER A 55 -5.16 -9.69 -17.61
C SER A 55 -5.91 -8.35 -17.75
N LEU A 56 -5.34 -7.24 -17.27
CA LEU A 56 -5.99 -5.92 -17.35
C LEU A 56 -6.16 -5.43 -18.78
N LYS A 57 -5.34 -5.94 -19.70
CA LYS A 57 -5.52 -5.70 -21.15
C LYS A 57 -6.91 -6.12 -21.64
N TYR A 58 -7.50 -7.17 -21.04
CA TYR A 58 -8.77 -7.75 -21.47
C TYR A 58 -9.96 -7.30 -20.61
N ILE A 59 -9.73 -6.41 -19.63
CA ILE A 59 -10.78 -5.96 -18.72
C ILE A 59 -12.01 -5.33 -19.40
N PRO A 60 -11.89 -4.52 -20.49
CA PRO A 60 -13.06 -3.94 -21.12
C PRO A 60 -13.86 -4.94 -21.95
N THR A 61 -13.25 -6.08 -22.33
CA THR A 61 -13.88 -7.14 -23.15
C THR A 61 -14.52 -8.24 -22.28
N GLN A 62 -14.21 -8.27 -20.99
CA GLN A 62 -14.66 -9.32 -20.08
C GLN A 62 -16.18 -9.20 -19.81
N LYS A 63 -16.92 -10.30 -20.03
CA LYS A 63 -18.39 -10.34 -19.85
C LYS A 63 -18.82 -10.36 -18.38
N GLU A 64 -18.09 -11.09 -17.55
CA GLU A 64 -18.41 -11.27 -16.13
C GLU A 64 -17.50 -10.38 -15.28
N LEU A 65 -18.09 -9.28 -14.80
CA LEU A 65 -17.41 -8.27 -14.00
C LEU A 65 -18.17 -8.04 -12.71
N ASN A 66 -17.42 -7.89 -11.61
CA ASN A 66 -17.98 -7.48 -10.32
C ASN A 66 -18.53 -6.04 -10.42
N LEU A 67 -19.54 -5.69 -9.60
CA LEU A 67 -20.13 -4.35 -9.51
C LEU A 67 -19.06 -3.24 -9.36
N ARG A 68 -17.99 -3.51 -8.60
CA ARG A 68 -16.85 -2.59 -8.46
C ARG A 68 -16.12 -2.37 -9.78
N GLN A 69 -15.76 -3.45 -10.46
CA GLN A 69 -15.05 -3.41 -11.73
C GLN A 69 -15.89 -2.72 -12.81
N ARG A 70 -17.21 -2.95 -12.84
CA ARG A 70 -18.13 -2.26 -13.75
C ARG A 70 -18.06 -0.73 -13.59
N ARG A 71 -18.17 -0.22 -12.36
CA ARG A 71 -18.05 1.22 -12.08
C ARG A 71 -16.71 1.81 -12.51
N TRP A 72 -15.63 1.04 -12.39
CA TRP A 72 -14.30 1.48 -12.81
C TRP A 72 -14.11 1.42 -14.32
N ILE A 73 -14.73 0.46 -14.99
CA ILE A 73 -14.74 0.37 -16.46
C ILE A 73 -15.57 1.49 -17.08
N GLU A 74 -16.69 1.87 -16.46
CA GLU A 74 -17.45 3.05 -16.87
C GLU A 74 -16.56 4.30 -16.85
N LEU A 75 -15.80 4.50 -15.77
CA LEU A 75 -14.83 5.59 -15.70
C LEU A 75 -13.74 5.49 -16.76
N LEU A 76 -13.23 4.28 -17.05
CA LEU A 76 -12.21 4.06 -18.09
C LEU A 76 -12.75 4.41 -19.49
N LYS A 77 -14.03 4.15 -19.77
CA LYS A 77 -14.67 4.45 -21.05
C LYS A 77 -14.79 5.95 -21.33
N ASP A 78 -14.74 6.79 -20.30
CA ASP A 78 -14.72 8.24 -20.46
C ASP A 78 -13.38 8.76 -21.03
N TYR A 79 -12.34 7.91 -21.07
CA TYR A 79 -11.01 8.26 -21.58
C TYR A 79 -10.70 7.47 -22.85
N ASP A 80 -10.08 8.13 -23.84
CA ASP A 80 -9.55 7.47 -25.03
C ASP A 80 -8.17 6.87 -24.74
N CYS A 81 -8.17 5.71 -24.08
CA CYS A 81 -6.96 5.05 -23.62
C CYS A 81 -6.87 3.58 -24.05
N THR A 82 -5.63 3.14 -24.28
CA THR A 82 -5.31 1.74 -24.60
C THR A 82 -4.46 1.15 -23.48
N ILE A 83 -4.83 -0.04 -23.01
CA ILE A 83 -4.12 -0.74 -21.93
C ILE A 83 -3.19 -1.79 -22.56
N ASP A 84 -1.89 -1.58 -22.38
CA ASP A 84 -0.84 -2.46 -22.91
C ASP A 84 -0.06 -3.12 -21.78
N TYR A 85 0.27 -4.39 -22.02
CA TYR A 85 1.11 -5.14 -21.11
C TYR A 85 2.57 -4.73 -21.28
N HIS A 86 3.22 -4.39 -20.17
CA HIS A 86 4.64 -4.10 -20.11
C HIS A 86 5.32 -5.01 -19.08
N PRO A 87 6.40 -5.74 -19.40
CA PRO A 87 7.02 -6.67 -18.46
C PRO A 87 7.43 -5.98 -17.15
N GLY A 88 7.13 -6.60 -16.00
CA GLY A 88 7.42 -6.03 -14.67
C GLY A 88 8.90 -5.64 -14.46
N LYS A 89 9.84 -6.37 -15.09
CA LYS A 89 11.28 -6.02 -15.09
C LYS A 89 11.58 -4.64 -15.68
N ALA A 90 10.72 -4.11 -16.54
CA ALA A 90 10.84 -2.80 -17.14
C ALA A 90 9.94 -1.76 -16.44
N ASN A 91 9.02 -2.20 -15.57
CA ASN A 91 8.14 -1.35 -14.75
C ASN A 91 8.81 -0.87 -13.45
N ILE A 92 10.14 -0.74 -13.45
CA ILE A 92 10.98 -0.49 -12.26
C ILE A 92 10.54 0.77 -11.51
N VAL A 93 10.18 1.82 -12.25
CA VAL A 93 9.85 3.12 -11.66
C VAL A 93 8.53 3.08 -10.90
N ALA A 94 7.51 2.41 -11.45
CA ALA A 94 6.25 2.23 -10.75
C ALA A 94 6.41 1.28 -9.55
N ASP A 95 7.19 0.21 -9.72
CA ASP A 95 7.49 -0.76 -8.65
C ASP A 95 8.23 -0.12 -7.46
N ALA A 96 9.18 0.78 -7.73
CA ALA A 96 9.89 1.51 -6.68
C ALA A 96 8.96 2.41 -5.85
N LEU A 97 7.88 2.92 -6.46
CA LEU A 97 6.90 3.76 -5.77
C LEU A 97 5.80 2.94 -5.06
N SER A 98 5.49 1.75 -5.56
CA SER A 98 4.44 0.88 -5.00
C SER A 98 4.95 0.00 -3.87
N ARG A 99 6.22 -0.45 -3.94
CA ARG A 99 6.83 -1.32 -2.94
C ARG A 99 7.49 -0.49 -1.87
N LYS A 100 6.94 -0.51 -0.64
CA LYS A 100 7.73 -0.20 0.55
C LYS A 100 8.81 -1.27 0.67
N THR A 101 10.06 -0.94 0.36
CA THR A 101 11.17 -1.83 0.71
C THR A 101 11.20 -1.92 2.22
N VAL A 102 11.09 -3.13 2.76
CA VAL A 102 11.26 -3.40 4.20
C VAL A 102 12.63 -2.90 4.67
N ASP A 103 13.60 -2.76 3.77
CA ASP A 103 14.90 -2.12 4.04
C ASP A 103 14.80 -0.65 4.47
N GLN A 104 13.77 0.11 4.07
CA GLN A 104 13.54 1.46 4.59
C GLN A 104 12.96 1.47 6.03
N LEU A 105 12.38 0.36 6.49
CA LEU A 105 12.03 0.21 7.91
C LEU A 105 13.27 0.08 8.79
N ALA A 106 14.39 -0.43 8.26
CA ALA A 106 15.68 -0.38 8.97
C ALA A 106 16.12 1.08 9.20
N GLY A 107 15.84 1.99 8.26
CA GLY A 107 16.02 3.44 8.45
C GLY A 107 15.06 4.05 9.48
N MET A 108 13.84 3.51 9.62
CA MET A 108 12.88 3.92 10.67
C MET A 108 13.32 3.52 12.09
N ILE A 109 14.11 2.44 12.23
CA ILE A 109 14.70 2.05 13.53
C ILE A 109 15.64 3.16 14.05
N CYS A 110 16.31 3.90 13.15
CA CYS A 110 17.18 5.02 13.51
C CYS A 110 16.45 6.25 14.08
N TYR A 111 15.14 6.40 13.87
CA TYR A 111 14.37 7.51 14.46
C TYR A 111 14.03 7.29 15.94
N ASN A 112 14.21 6.07 16.45
CA ASN A 112 13.98 5.71 17.85
C ASN A 112 15.29 5.44 18.60
N VAL A 113 16.42 6.00 18.15
CA VAL A 113 17.72 5.87 18.83
C VAL A 113 17.61 6.29 20.29
N GLU A 114 16.88 7.37 20.60
CA GLU A 114 16.65 7.82 21.98
C GLU A 114 16.06 6.73 22.88
N TYR A 115 15.02 6.02 22.40
CA TYR A 115 14.41 4.91 23.14
C TYR A 115 15.36 3.71 23.26
N LEU A 116 16.14 3.41 22.23
CA LEU A 116 17.16 2.35 22.28
C LEU A 116 18.28 2.70 23.27
N THR A 117 18.72 3.95 23.32
CA THR A 117 19.67 4.43 24.35
C THR A 117 19.06 4.40 25.74
N ALA A 118 17.78 4.74 25.91
CA ALA A 118 17.09 4.64 27.19
C ALA A 118 16.98 3.18 27.66
N LEU A 119 16.63 2.25 26.77
CA LEU A 119 16.61 0.81 27.04
C LEU A 119 18.00 0.29 27.44
N ARG A 120 19.05 0.74 26.74
CA ARG A 120 20.44 0.40 27.08
C ARG A 120 20.86 0.98 28.43
N ALA A 121 20.45 2.21 28.76
CA ALA A 121 20.68 2.83 30.06
C ALA A 121 19.93 2.12 31.20
N MET A 122 18.82 1.45 30.89
CA MET A 122 18.07 0.58 31.81
C MET A 122 18.63 -0.86 31.90
N ASN A 123 19.82 -1.14 31.34
CA ASN A 123 20.42 -2.48 31.26
C ASN A 123 19.53 -3.53 30.57
N VAL A 124 18.63 -3.10 29.68
CA VAL A 124 17.83 -4.02 28.86
C VAL A 124 18.69 -4.49 27.70
N HIS A 125 19.10 -5.75 27.73
CA HIS A 125 19.84 -6.40 26.66
C HIS A 125 18.92 -7.27 25.82
N PHE A 126 18.96 -7.09 24.50
CA PHE A 126 18.28 -7.96 23.56
C PHE A 126 19.25 -9.06 23.12
N SER A 127 18.95 -10.31 23.46
CA SER A 127 19.64 -11.47 22.90
C SER A 127 18.76 -12.09 21.81
N VAL A 128 19.26 -12.16 20.58
CA VAL A 128 18.61 -12.94 19.52
C VAL A 128 19.11 -14.38 19.65
N GLY A 129 18.21 -15.29 20.01
CA GLY A 129 18.53 -16.72 20.08
C GLY A 129 18.31 -17.39 18.71
N GLY A 130 19.40 -17.80 18.06
CA GLY A 130 19.38 -18.64 16.84
C GLY A 130 19.16 -17.90 15.51
N ASP A 131 19.15 -18.67 14.41
CA ASP A 131 18.98 -18.27 13.01
C ASP A 131 17.57 -17.72 12.68
N LEU A 132 16.98 -16.91 13.56
CA LEU A 132 15.72 -16.22 13.31
C LEU A 132 15.94 -14.73 13.11
N LEU A 133 15.47 -14.24 11.97
CA LEU A 133 15.47 -12.82 11.63
C LEU A 133 14.32 -12.12 12.37
N LEU A 134 14.65 -11.14 13.20
CA LEU A 134 13.68 -10.38 13.97
C LEU A 134 12.88 -9.46 13.04
N ALA A 135 11.71 -9.90 12.59
CA ALA A 135 10.93 -9.16 11.59
C ALA A 135 10.30 -7.87 12.14
N THR A 136 9.79 -7.87 13.38
CA THR A 136 9.23 -6.69 14.05
C THR A 136 9.28 -6.83 15.59
N MET A 137 9.48 -5.71 16.29
CA MET A 137 9.34 -5.61 17.75
C MET A 137 8.40 -4.45 18.07
N GLN A 138 7.36 -4.70 18.88
CA GLN A 138 6.42 -3.67 19.30
C GLN A 138 6.35 -3.61 20.83
N VAL A 139 6.67 -2.44 21.39
CA VAL A 139 6.53 -2.17 22.82
C VAL A 139 5.31 -1.28 23.01
N LYS A 140 4.37 -1.69 23.88
CA LYS A 140 3.19 -0.88 24.25
C LYS A 140 3.08 -0.77 25.77
N PRO A 141 2.60 0.36 26.30
CA PRO A 141 2.33 0.50 27.73
C PRO A 141 1.21 -0.44 28.17
N SER A 142 1.49 -1.35 29.09
CA SER A 142 0.49 -2.30 29.63
C SER A 142 -0.47 -1.67 30.63
N LEU A 143 -0.34 -0.37 30.92
CA LEU A 143 -1.10 0.29 31.99
C LEU A 143 -2.60 0.29 31.70
N LYS A 144 -3.00 0.54 30.43
CA LYS A 144 -4.41 0.49 30.03
C LYS A 144 -5.00 -0.91 30.18
N ASP A 145 -4.24 -1.95 29.85
CA ASP A 145 -4.69 -3.34 29.97
C ASP A 145 -4.82 -3.73 31.45
N LYS A 146 -3.85 -3.33 32.29
CA LYS A 146 -3.92 -3.52 33.74
C LYS A 146 -5.11 -2.79 34.38
N ILE A 147 -5.44 -1.58 33.92
CA ILE A 147 -6.61 -0.84 34.40
C ILE A 147 -7.89 -1.60 34.02
N LYS A 148 -8.00 -2.09 32.78
CA LYS A 148 -9.17 -2.88 32.35
C LYS A 148 -9.34 -4.16 33.16
N ASP A 149 -8.26 -4.93 33.34
CA ASP A 149 -8.29 -6.16 34.14
C ASP A 149 -8.66 -5.91 35.62
N ALA A 150 -8.28 -4.75 36.15
CA ALA A 150 -8.63 -4.35 37.51
C ALA A 150 -10.08 -3.85 37.60
N GLN A 151 -10.56 -3.12 36.59
CA GLN A 151 -11.95 -2.68 36.50
C GLN A 151 -12.92 -3.86 36.39
N ASP A 152 -12.56 -4.90 35.64
CA ASP A 152 -13.33 -6.14 35.55
C ASP A 152 -13.41 -6.89 36.89
N LYS A 153 -12.53 -6.60 37.86
CA LYS A 153 -12.55 -7.21 39.20
C LYS A 153 -13.05 -6.25 40.29
N ASP A 154 -13.43 -5.02 39.92
CA ASP A 154 -13.86 -4.00 40.86
C ASP A 154 -15.37 -4.15 41.16
N PRO A 155 -15.74 -4.49 42.41
CA PRO A 155 -17.14 -4.68 42.80
C PRO A 155 -17.98 -3.39 42.71
N TYR A 156 -17.38 -2.21 42.59
CA TYR A 156 -18.12 -0.95 42.40
C TYR A 156 -18.45 -0.66 40.92
N LEU A 157 -17.75 -1.31 39.97
CA LEU A 157 -17.96 -1.14 38.54
C LEU A 157 -18.78 -2.28 37.91
N GLN A 158 -18.88 -3.44 38.58
CA GLN A 158 -19.78 -4.53 38.21
C GLN A 158 -21.22 -4.27 38.71
N LYS A 159 -21.94 -3.33 38.07
CA LYS A 159 -23.39 -3.19 38.21
C LYS A 159 -24.11 -3.56 36.93
#